data_AF-A0AAW6PYL6-F1
#
_entry.id   AF-A0AAW6PYL6-F1
#
_cell.length_a   1.000
_cell.length_b   1.000
_cell.length_c   1.000
_cell.angle_alpha   90.00
_cell.angle_beta   90.00
_cell.angle_gamma   90.00
#
_symmetry.space_group_name_H-M   'P 1'
#
loop_
_entity.id
_entity.type
_entity.pdbx_description
1 polymer ?
#
loop_
_entity_poly.entity_id
_entity_poly.type
_entity_poly.pdbx_seq_one_letter_code
_entity_poly.pdbx_strand_id
1 'polypeptide(L)'
;MSGSDGKLFRDYTAGAPTETACDMLFLQTQLASPKADVVEQMQLGDTLQITLDNAHPERIALAIWNGHVAGGIASPKVLRLIACIESGTYYVAQVIEKIGGQITLNISPVKE
;
A
#
# COMPACT_ATOMS: atom_id res chain seq x y z
N MET A 1 0.74 2.02 62.21
CA MET A 1 0.58 0.67 61.65
C MET A 1 -0.31 0.76 60.42
N SER A 2 0.13 0.16 59.32
CA SER A 2 -0.68 -0.54 58.29
C SER A 2 -1.93 0.16 57.74
N GLY A 3 -2.07 0.46 56.45
CA GLY A 3 -1.26 0.05 55.31
C GLY A 3 -1.76 0.74 54.04
N SER A 4 -0.85 0.97 53.11
CA SER A 4 -1.17 1.34 51.74
C SER A 4 -0.29 0.48 50.85
N ASP A 5 -0.64 -0.80 50.78
CA ASP A 5 -0.13 -1.72 49.78
C ASP A 5 -1.14 -1.76 48.63
N GLY A 6 -0.75 -1.14 47.53
CA GLY A 6 -1.48 -1.10 46.27
C GLY A 6 -0.48 -0.91 45.14
N LYS A 7 0.49 -1.82 45.09
CA LYS A 7 1.56 -1.93 44.11
C LYS A 7 0.94 -2.22 42.73
N LEU A 8 1.66 -1.78 41.68
CA LEU A 8 1.77 -2.38 40.34
C LEU A 8 1.14 -1.64 39.14
N PHE A 9 2.08 -1.11 38.32
CA PHE A 9 2.07 -0.98 36.87
C PHE A 9 0.88 -0.32 36.19
N ARG A 10 1.15 0.87 35.64
CA ARG A 10 0.52 1.31 34.39
C ARG A 10 1.45 2.27 33.67
N ASP A 11 2.49 1.69 33.07
CA ASP A 11 3.09 2.22 31.85
C ASP A 11 1.97 2.29 30.81
N TYR A 12 1.28 3.43 30.77
CA TYR A 12 0.43 3.79 29.65
C TYR A 12 1.32 4.29 28.51
N THR A 13 2.09 3.39 27.92
CA THR A 13 2.33 3.43 26.49
C THR A 13 1.04 2.92 25.83
N ALA A 14 -0.06 3.67 26.02
CA ALA A 14 -1.34 3.39 25.37
C ALA A 14 -1.11 3.59 23.87
N GLY A 15 -1.17 2.47 23.14
CA GLY A 15 -0.86 2.41 21.74
C GLY A 15 -1.61 3.47 20.96
N ALA A 16 -0.83 4.31 20.27
CA ALA A 16 -1.20 4.61 18.90
C ALA A 16 -1.58 3.28 18.23
N PRO A 17 -2.60 3.23 17.36
CA PRO A 17 -2.79 2.05 16.52
C PRO A 17 -1.41 1.68 16.00
N THR A 18 -0.98 0.43 16.16
CA THR A 18 0.30 -0.04 15.64
C THR A 18 0.21 0.04 14.12
N GLU A 19 0.35 1.28 13.63
CA GLU A 19 0.23 1.64 12.24
C GLU A 19 1.33 0.85 11.58
N THR A 20 0.94 -0.06 10.68
CA THR A 20 1.89 -0.98 10.06
C THR A 20 3.05 -0.16 9.53
N ALA A 21 4.26 -0.44 10.01
CA ALA A 21 5.45 0.25 9.54
C ALA A 21 5.50 0.16 8.02
N CYS A 22 5.94 1.23 7.35
CA CYS A 22 5.95 1.28 5.89
C CYS A 22 6.75 0.12 5.28
N ASP A 23 7.86 -0.25 5.92
CA ASP A 23 8.71 -1.38 5.49
C ASP A 23 8.08 -2.77 5.68
N MET A 24 6.94 -2.83 6.37
CA MET A 24 6.15 -4.04 6.62
C MET A 24 4.74 -3.95 6.04
N LEU A 25 4.43 -2.92 5.24
CA LEU A 25 3.11 -2.74 4.66
C LEU A 25 2.98 -3.60 3.39
N PHE A 26 2.32 -4.74 3.52
CA PHE A 26 1.94 -5.58 2.39
C PHE A 26 0.44 -5.45 2.12
N LEU A 27 0.08 -5.28 0.84
CA LEU A 27 -1.31 -5.21 0.41
C LEU A 27 -1.52 -6.08 -0.82
N GLN A 28 -2.50 -6.98 -0.76
CA GLN A 28 -3.06 -7.58 -1.96
C GLN A 28 -4.31 -6.81 -2.36
N THR A 29 -4.38 -6.36 -3.60
CA THR A 29 -5.57 -5.68 -4.10
C THR A 29 -5.73 -5.82 -5.61
N GLN A 30 -6.89 -5.41 -6.12
CA GLN A 30 -7.15 -5.34 -7.54
C GLN A 30 -6.89 -3.94 -8.07
N LEU A 31 -6.45 -3.88 -9.31
CA LEU A 31 -6.26 -2.62 -10.01
C LEU A 31 -7.62 -1.95 -10.21
N ALA A 32 -7.74 -0.70 -9.76
CA ALA A 32 -8.93 0.11 -9.93
C ALA A 32 -8.90 0.80 -11.29
N SER A 33 -10.02 0.75 -12.01
CA SER A 33 -10.16 1.35 -13.35
C SER A 33 -9.00 0.94 -14.30
N PRO A 34 -8.80 -0.37 -14.53
CA PRO A 34 -7.72 -0.86 -15.37
C PRO A 34 -7.82 -0.29 -16.79
N LYS A 35 -6.72 0.28 -17.30
CA LYS A 35 -6.64 0.74 -18.69
C LYS A 35 -6.41 -0.44 -19.61
N ALA A 36 -7.41 -0.76 -20.44
CA ALA A 36 -7.45 -1.96 -21.28
C ALA A 36 -6.19 -2.14 -22.14
N ASP A 37 -5.74 -1.06 -22.79
CA ASP A 37 -4.56 -1.02 -23.66
C ASP A 37 -3.26 -1.38 -22.92
N VAL A 38 -3.15 -1.05 -21.63
CA VAL A 38 -1.99 -1.38 -20.80
C VAL A 38 -2.12 -2.78 -20.23
N VAL A 39 -3.26 -3.11 -19.61
CA VAL A 39 -3.44 -4.40 -18.91
C VAL A 39 -3.48 -5.60 -19.86
N GLU A 40 -3.88 -5.42 -21.12
CA GLU A 40 -3.82 -6.46 -22.14
C GLU A 40 -2.38 -6.92 -22.39
N GLN A 41 -1.41 -6.00 -22.34
CA GLN A 41 0.01 -6.28 -22.57
C GLN A 41 0.73 -6.83 -21.33
N MET A 42 0.19 -6.58 -20.14
CA MET A 42 0.73 -7.08 -18.89
C MET A 42 0.63 -8.59 -18.76
N GLN A 43 1.61 -9.20 -18.10
CA GLN A 43 1.69 -10.64 -17.84
C GLN A 43 1.74 -10.94 -16.34
N LEU A 44 1.45 -12.19 -15.99
CA LEU A 44 1.68 -12.70 -14.64
C LEU A 44 3.16 -12.57 -14.28
N GLY A 45 3.44 -12.06 -13.07
CA GLY A 45 4.80 -11.82 -12.58
C GLY A 45 5.36 -10.43 -12.92
N ASP A 46 4.71 -9.66 -13.79
CA ASP A 46 5.13 -8.30 -14.11
C ASP A 46 5.17 -7.41 -12.86
N THR A 47 6.14 -6.51 -12.83
CA THR A 47 6.31 -5.54 -11.74
C THR A 47 5.87 -4.16 -12.19
N LEU A 48 5.04 -3.52 -11.38
CA LEU A 48 4.58 -2.15 -11.55
C LEU A 48 5.17 -1.29 -10.45
N GLN A 49 5.50 -0.05 -10.80
CA GLN A 49 5.87 0.96 -9.83
C GLN A 49 4.60 1.59 -9.25
N ILE A 50 4.55 1.79 -7.94
CA ILE A 50 3.48 2.56 -7.32
C ILE A 50 3.92 4.01 -7.16
N THR A 51 3.11 4.94 -7.63
CA THR A 51 3.33 6.38 -7.50
C THR A 51 2.08 7.07 -6.99
N LEU A 52 2.22 8.32 -6.56
CA LEU A 52 1.09 9.20 -6.29
C LEU A 52 0.80 10.05 -7.51
N ASP A 53 -0.47 10.23 -7.81
CA ASP A 53 -0.91 11.27 -8.73
C ASP A 53 -0.69 12.65 -8.09
N ASN A 54 -0.01 13.51 -8.83
CA ASN A 54 0.24 14.90 -8.44
C ASN A 54 -0.69 15.87 -9.19
N ALA A 55 -1.52 15.39 -10.13
CA ALA A 55 -2.41 16.22 -10.92
C ALA A 55 -3.68 16.65 -10.17
N HIS A 56 -4.01 15.98 -9.06
CA HIS A 56 -5.23 16.20 -8.30
C HIS A 56 -4.92 16.59 -6.85
N PRO A 57 -5.77 17.42 -6.21
CA PRO A 57 -5.59 17.79 -4.80
C PRO A 57 -5.73 16.60 -3.86
N GLU A 58 -6.52 15.61 -4.25
CA GLU A 58 -6.58 14.30 -3.61
C GLU A 58 -5.45 13.43 -4.18
N ARG A 59 -4.49 13.06 -3.34
CA ARG A 59 -3.40 12.18 -3.77
C ARG A 59 -3.93 10.76 -3.95
N ILE A 60 -3.88 10.26 -5.18
CA ILE A 60 -4.35 8.92 -5.54
C ILE A 60 -3.13 8.05 -5.81
N ALA A 61 -3.09 6.83 -5.26
CA ALA A 61 -2.06 5.86 -5.62
C ALA A 61 -2.35 5.25 -7.01
N LEU A 62 -1.36 5.31 -7.89
CA LEU A 62 -1.40 4.81 -9.26
C LEU A 62 -0.37 3.70 -9.45
N ALA A 63 -0.72 2.67 -10.23
CA ALA A 63 0.20 1.65 -10.69
C ALA A 63 0.72 2.00 -12.09
N ILE A 64 2.04 2.04 -12.24
CA ILE A 64 2.74 2.36 -13.48
C ILE A 64 3.43 1.10 -13.99
N TRP A 65 3.06 0.66 -15.18
CA TRP A 65 3.70 -0.44 -15.89
C TRP A 65 4.45 0.11 -17.11
N ASN A 66 5.76 -0.10 -17.18
CA ASN A 66 6.61 0.38 -18.28
C ASN A 66 6.38 1.86 -18.66
N GLY A 67 6.24 2.73 -17.66
CA GLY A 67 5.98 4.17 -17.85
C GLY A 67 4.53 4.54 -18.18
N HIS A 68 3.63 3.57 -18.31
CA HIS A 68 2.20 3.80 -18.59
C HIS A 68 1.37 3.57 -17.34
N VAL A 69 0.40 4.45 -17.09
CA VAL A 69 -0.55 4.27 -15.98
C VAL A 69 -1.45 3.07 -16.29
N ALA A 70 -1.28 1.97 -15.56
CA ALA A 70 -2.12 0.78 -15.70
C ALA A 70 -3.49 1.00 -15.03
N GLY A 71 -3.54 1.75 -13.94
CA GLY A 71 -4.77 2.05 -13.20
C GLY A 71 -4.48 2.61 -11.81
N GLY A 72 -5.54 2.83 -11.03
CA GLY A 72 -5.44 3.26 -9.63
C GLY A 72 -5.30 2.07 -8.68
N ILE A 73 -4.86 2.34 -7.45
CA ILE A 73 -4.86 1.37 -6.35
C ILE A 73 -6.05 1.66 -5.46
N ALA A 74 -7.03 0.75 -5.41
CA ALA A 74 -8.12 0.82 -4.44
C ALA A 74 -7.91 -0.25 -3.37
N SER A 75 -7.76 0.13 -2.11
CA SER A 75 -7.62 -0.80 -0.99
C SER A 75 -8.08 -0.13 0.31
N PRO A 76 -8.61 -0.87 1.30
CA PRO A 76 -8.90 -0.31 2.62
C PRO A 76 -7.70 0.34 3.30
N LYS A 77 -6.47 -0.06 2.92
CA LYS A 77 -5.22 0.49 3.45
C LYS A 77 -4.53 1.46 2.48
N VAL A 78 -5.22 1.95 1.45
CA VAL A 78 -4.62 2.87 0.45
C VAL A 78 -4.14 4.17 1.08
N LEU A 79 -4.84 4.71 2.07
CA LEU A 79 -4.41 5.92 2.77
C LEU A 79 -3.06 5.72 3.49
N ARG A 80 -2.83 4.53 4.05
CA ARG A 80 -1.54 4.18 4.66
C ARG A 80 -0.44 4.04 3.62
N LEU A 81 -0.76 3.42 2.48
CA LEU A 81 0.18 3.33 1.34
C LEU A 81 0.59 4.72 0.85
N ILE A 82 -0.38 5.63 0.68
CA ILE A 82 -0.13 7.02 0.28
C ILE A 82 0.81 7.70 1.29
N ALA A 83 0.46 7.68 2.58
CA ALA A 83 1.28 8.28 3.63
C ALA A 83 2.72 7.73 3.65
N CYS A 84 2.90 6.42 3.43
CA CYS A 84 4.22 5.82 3.36
C CYS A 84 5.03 6.22 2.12
N ILE A 85 4.38 6.41 0.97
CA ILE A 85 5.05 6.91 -0.22
C ILE A 85 5.44 8.38 -0.02
N GLU A 86 4.58 9.18 0.61
CA GLU A 86 4.89 10.56 0.97
C GLU A 86 6.04 10.67 1.97
N SER A 87 6.19 9.71 2.89
CA SER A 87 7.31 9.65 3.82
C SER A 87 8.61 9.13 3.20
N GLY A 88 8.62 8.82 1.90
CA GLY A 88 9.81 8.43 1.14
C GLY A 88 10.01 6.92 0.99
N THR A 89 9.03 6.09 1.36
CA THR A 89 9.11 4.63 1.13
C THR A 89 8.64 4.30 -0.28
N TYR A 90 9.47 3.60 -1.04
CA TYR A 90 9.10 3.15 -2.38
C TYR A 90 8.33 1.82 -2.32
N TYR A 91 7.33 1.67 -3.20
CA TYR A 91 6.55 0.45 -3.31
C TYR A 91 6.50 -0.03 -4.75
N VAL A 92 6.52 -1.35 -4.88
CA VAL A 92 6.27 -2.04 -6.15
C VAL A 92 5.07 -2.96 -5.99
N ALA A 93 4.43 -3.25 -7.11
CA ALA A 93 3.33 -4.18 -7.17
C ALA A 93 3.64 -5.28 -8.18
N GLN A 94 3.49 -6.53 -7.78
CA GLN A 94 3.65 -7.67 -8.67
C GLN A 94 2.28 -8.18 -9.12
N VAL A 95 2.12 -8.46 -10.41
CA VAL A 95 0.93 -9.12 -10.95
C VAL A 95 0.93 -10.57 -10.49
N ILE A 96 -0.04 -10.93 -9.64
CA ILE A 96 -0.21 -12.31 -9.15
C ILE A 96 -1.35 -13.04 -9.85
N GLU A 97 -2.27 -12.29 -10.46
CA GLU A 97 -3.42 -12.85 -11.18
C GLU A 97 -3.86 -11.92 -12.31
N LYS A 98 -4.26 -12.50 -13.44
CA LYS A 98 -4.90 -11.81 -14.56
C LYS A 98 -6.06 -12.65 -15.07
N ILE A 99 -7.29 -12.15 -14.90
CA ILE A 99 -8.51 -12.80 -15.36
C ILE A 99 -9.30 -11.78 -16.20
N GLY A 100 -9.24 -11.94 -17.53
CA GLY A 100 -9.80 -10.95 -18.45
C GLY A 100 -9.16 -9.57 -18.23
N GLY A 101 -9.99 -8.56 -17.94
CA GLY A 101 -9.54 -7.20 -17.61
C GLY A 101 -9.20 -6.97 -16.12
N GLN A 102 -9.40 -7.97 -15.27
CA GLN A 102 -9.16 -7.86 -13.83
C GLN A 102 -7.72 -8.29 -13.51
N ILE A 103 -6.98 -7.39 -12.88
CA ILE A 103 -5.58 -7.59 -12.50
C ILE A 103 -5.48 -7.56 -10.98
N THR A 104 -5.04 -8.67 -10.38
CA THR A 104 -4.73 -8.74 -8.95
C THR A 104 -3.24 -8.51 -8.75
N LEU A 105 -2.93 -7.57 -7.87
CA LEU A 105 -1.59 -7.12 -7.54
C LEU A 105 -1.24 -7.45 -6.09
N ASN A 106 0.01 -7.79 -5.85
CA ASN A 106 0.61 -7.83 -4.52
C ASN A 106 1.60 -6.67 -4.37
N ILE A 107 1.31 -5.75 -3.47
CA ILE A 107 2.06 -4.52 -3.23
C ILE A 107 2.96 -4.71 -2.02
N SER A 108 4.24 -4.38 -2.17
CA SER A 108 5.27 -4.49 -1.14
C SER A 108 6.27 -3.33 -1.21
N PRO A 109 6.87 -2.94 -0.08
CA PRO A 109 7.93 -1.95 -0.06
C PRO A 109 9.18 -2.49 -0.77
N VAL A 110 9.90 -1.61 -1.46
CA VAL A 110 11.22 -1.90 -2.02
C VAL A 110 12.22 -1.77 -0.88
N LYS A 111 12.94 -2.85 -0.59
CA LYS A 111 14.07 -2.81 0.35
C LYS A 111 15.32 -2.48 -0.47
N GLU A 112 16.00 -1.38 -0.10
CA GLU A 112 17.35 -1.08 -0.60
C GLU A 112 18.39 -2.07 -0.06
#